data_AF-A0A4Y8R048-F1
#
_entry.id   AF-A0A4Y8R048-F1
#
_cell.length_a   1.000
_cell.length_b   1.000
_cell.length_c   1.000
_cell.angle_alpha   90.00
_cell.angle_beta   90.00
_cell.angle_gamma   90.00
#
_symmetry.space_group_name_H-M   'P 1'
#
loop_
_entity.id
_entity.type
_entity.pdbx_description
1 polymer ?
#
loop_
_entity_poly.entity_id
_entity_poly.type
_entity_poly.pdbx_seq_one_letter_code
_entity_poly.pdbx_strand_id
1 'polypeptide(L)'
;MTSTARDTARARRARRHLGGVAGGLVGALLLAACSAPLPTPEPDPTQDPPAPVLTEAQETAVLDAVAAALAAASETNDAAQLEGRVTGPALAIRTSQLAVAAARGSADLVTELPTEAQQVVIPTTQTWPRTSFAVSVQPENLQTPRLSVLEQDTARGDYQLWAWVRLLPGVTMPSFADPSIGSEDVAPDDSSLLVTPTDAVAQYADVLNLGTGSGFAGSFEEDSFRTLLAKRAQDWTTALQPAAGAYSLTFTPNPDEPVRAVRTADGGALVVGAMTSQESMTAEEGAQVPPDTESIKALYGGAAPTNVLKVGYVDVVALYVPPAGSEEKIRVVGNEHVATSVANS
;
A
#
# COMPACT_ATOMS: atom_id res chain seq x y z
N MET A 1 20.60 67.98 39.19
CA MET A 1 21.26 69.14 39.80
C MET A 1 22.03 68.67 41.02
N THR A 2 23.33 69.00 41.08
CA THR A 2 24.24 69.11 42.25
C THR A 2 24.44 67.86 43.12
N SER A 3 25.63 67.47 43.57
CA SER A 3 27.00 68.00 43.55
C SER A 3 27.84 66.90 44.25
N THR A 4 28.94 66.40 43.67
CA THR A 4 30.36 66.65 44.06
C THR A 4 30.66 66.46 45.57
N ALA A 5 31.76 65.89 46.07
CA ALA A 5 33.01 65.38 45.51
C ALA A 5 33.77 64.60 46.62
N ARG A 6 34.66 63.69 46.17
CA ARG A 6 36.04 63.40 46.63
C ARG A 6 36.45 63.71 48.09
N ASP A 7 37.10 62.72 48.72
CA ASP A 7 38.56 62.72 48.95
C ASP A 7 39.01 61.31 49.42
N THR A 8 39.93 60.63 48.73
CA THR A 8 41.39 60.54 49.01
C THR A 8 41.72 60.22 50.49
N ALA A 9 42.59 59.28 50.87
CA ALA A 9 43.85 58.87 50.30
C ALA A 9 44.38 57.58 50.98
N ARG A 10 45.30 56.87 50.28
CA ARG A 10 46.63 56.35 50.73
C ARG A 10 46.73 55.59 52.07
N ALA A 11 47.55 54.59 52.29
CA ALA A 11 48.77 54.09 51.65
C ALA A 11 49.09 52.71 52.29
N ARG A 12 49.45 51.71 51.49
CA ARG A 12 50.80 51.12 51.37
C ARG A 12 51.47 50.54 52.63
N ARG A 13 51.68 49.23 52.52
CA ARG A 13 52.96 48.48 52.62
C ARG A 13 53.54 48.14 54.01
N ALA A 14 53.59 46.81 54.20
CA ALA A 14 54.80 45.98 54.31
C ALA A 14 55.54 45.91 55.65
N ARG A 15 55.70 44.67 56.15
CA ARG A 15 56.96 44.02 56.58
C ARG A 15 56.62 42.54 56.85
N ARG A 16 57.18 41.54 56.13
CA ARG A 16 58.55 40.99 56.08
C ARG A 16 58.98 40.25 57.36
N HIS A 17 59.51 39.04 57.15
CA HIS A 17 60.40 38.21 58.01
C HIS A 17 59.71 37.15 58.89
N LEU A 18 60.28 35.97 59.15
CA LEU A 18 61.26 35.05 58.53
C LEU A 18 61.38 33.88 59.51
N GLY A 19 61.73 32.68 59.04
CA GLY A 19 62.15 31.53 59.87
C GLY A 19 61.16 30.36 59.75
N GLY A 20 61.50 29.16 59.29
CA GLY A 20 62.78 28.50 59.09
C GLY A 20 63.04 27.49 60.21
N VAL A 21 62.73 26.21 60.00
CA VAL A 21 63.39 25.04 60.65
C VAL A 21 63.26 23.83 59.71
N ALA A 22 64.34 23.06 59.66
CA ALA A 22 64.61 21.93 58.77
C ALA A 22 64.23 20.55 59.37
N GLY A 23 64.08 19.57 58.47
CA GLY A 23 64.57 18.19 58.64
C GLY A 23 63.58 17.11 59.07
N GLY A 24 63.38 16.08 58.24
CA GLY A 24 62.79 14.80 58.69
C GLY A 24 62.24 13.86 57.61
N LEU A 25 63.12 12.99 57.09
CA LEU A 25 62.94 11.58 56.69
C LEU A 25 61.63 11.04 56.02
N VAL A 26 61.83 10.56 54.78
CA VAL A 26 61.43 9.26 54.18
C VAL A 26 59.99 8.77 54.35
N GLY A 27 59.25 8.69 53.22
CA GLY A 27 58.03 7.89 53.11
C GLY A 27 57.38 7.89 51.73
N ALA A 28 57.29 6.69 51.15
CA ALA A 28 56.31 6.23 50.16
C ALA A 28 56.37 6.73 48.69
N LEU A 29 56.78 5.80 47.82
CA LEU A 29 56.33 5.67 46.43
C LEU A 29 54.81 5.83 46.33
N LEU A 30 54.30 6.87 45.66
CA LEU A 30 52.92 6.90 45.18
C LEU A 30 52.81 7.62 43.82
N LEU A 31 52.51 6.81 42.80
CA LEU A 31 51.56 7.07 41.71
C LEU A 31 51.83 8.28 40.80
N ALA A 32 52.71 8.09 39.82
CA ALA A 32 52.55 8.75 38.52
C ALA A 32 51.34 8.11 37.82
N ALA A 33 50.13 8.53 38.20
CA ALA A 33 48.92 8.21 37.46
C ALA A 33 48.93 9.06 36.18
N CYS A 34 49.30 8.43 35.06
CA CYS A 34 48.98 8.95 33.73
C CYS A 34 47.46 9.12 33.66
N SER A 35 46.97 10.37 33.61
CA SER A 35 45.60 10.63 33.22
C SER A 35 45.46 10.21 31.76
N ALA A 36 44.97 9.00 31.51
CA ALA A 36 44.53 8.62 30.18
C ALA A 36 43.42 9.62 29.78
N PRO A 37 43.50 10.26 28.60
CA PRO A 37 42.40 11.08 28.11
C PRO A 37 41.13 10.21 28.07
N LEU A 38 40.02 10.77 28.53
CA LEU A 38 38.72 10.10 28.48
C LEU A 38 38.46 9.67 27.03
N PRO A 39 38.00 8.42 26.79
CA PRO A 39 37.61 8.00 25.45
C PRO A 39 36.53 8.97 24.97
N THR A 40 36.85 9.68 23.88
CA THR A 40 35.88 10.52 23.20
C THR A 40 34.91 9.56 22.53
N PRO A 41 33.59 9.60 22.81
CA PRO A 41 32.65 8.77 22.07
C PRO A 41 32.76 9.15 20.59
N GLU A 42 33.29 8.24 19.78
CA GLU A 42 33.10 8.31 18.34
C GLU A 42 31.61 8.10 18.09
N PRO A 43 30.94 8.99 17.33
CA PRO A 43 29.59 8.69 16.88
C PRO A 43 29.66 7.37 16.11
N ASP A 44 28.73 6.45 16.41
CA ASP A 44 28.55 5.26 15.59
C ASP A 44 28.49 5.69 14.13
N PRO A 45 29.17 5.00 13.20
CA PRO A 45 29.07 5.32 11.79
C PRO A 45 27.58 5.32 11.42
N THR A 46 27.06 6.48 11.04
CA THR A 46 25.73 6.58 10.46
C THR A 46 25.75 5.68 9.24
N GLN A 47 25.06 4.54 9.31
CA GLN A 47 24.89 3.71 8.13
C GLN A 47 24.09 4.53 7.13
N ASP A 48 24.64 4.70 5.93
CA ASP A 48 23.87 5.27 4.84
C ASP A 48 22.59 4.45 4.66
N PRO A 49 21.44 5.10 4.39
CA PRO A 49 20.22 4.36 4.12
C PRO A 49 20.45 3.38 2.97
N PRO A 50 19.83 2.19 3.00
CA PRO A 50 20.00 1.21 1.93
C PRO A 50 19.62 1.84 0.58
N ALA A 51 20.42 1.56 -0.45
CA ALA A 51 20.15 2.05 -1.79
C ALA A 51 18.93 1.33 -2.40
N PRO A 52 18.22 1.96 -3.35
CA PRO A 52 17.16 1.30 -4.11
C PRO A 52 17.63 -0.02 -4.73
N VAL A 53 16.78 -1.04 -4.67
CA VAL A 53 17.12 -2.39 -5.17
C VAL A 53 17.11 -2.51 -6.70
N LEU A 54 16.50 -1.52 -7.38
CA LEU A 54 16.43 -1.40 -8.83
C LEU A 54 16.79 0.02 -9.25
N THR A 55 17.30 0.14 -10.47
CA THR A 55 17.30 1.41 -11.22
C THR A 55 15.97 1.59 -11.95
N GLU A 56 15.61 2.82 -12.30
CA GLU A 56 14.41 3.09 -13.11
C GLU A 56 14.41 2.30 -14.43
N ALA A 57 15.57 2.19 -15.10
CA ALA A 57 15.70 1.41 -16.33
C ALA A 57 15.44 -0.10 -16.12
N GLN A 58 15.82 -0.64 -14.97
CA GLN A 58 15.50 -2.03 -14.61
C GLN A 58 14.02 -2.20 -14.27
N GLU A 59 13.41 -1.23 -13.59
CA GLU A 59 11.97 -1.22 -13.32
C GLU A 59 11.16 -1.19 -14.63
N THR A 60 11.55 -0.35 -15.60
CA THR A 60 10.95 -0.35 -16.95
C THR A 60 11.08 -1.72 -17.62
N ALA A 61 12.26 -2.36 -17.55
CA ALA A 61 12.45 -3.69 -18.12
C ALA A 61 11.58 -4.77 -17.43
N VAL A 62 11.31 -4.64 -16.13
CA VAL A 62 10.36 -5.50 -15.40
C VAL A 62 8.94 -5.31 -15.93
N LEU A 63 8.49 -4.06 -16.06
CA LEU A 63 7.16 -3.73 -16.59
C LEU A 63 6.97 -4.25 -18.02
N ASP A 64 7.97 -4.09 -18.88
CA ASP A 64 7.97 -4.60 -20.26
C ASP A 64 7.88 -6.13 -20.29
N ALA A 65 8.60 -6.82 -19.42
CA ALA A 65 8.56 -8.29 -19.33
C ALA A 65 7.19 -8.79 -18.86
N VAL A 66 6.57 -8.11 -17.89
CA VAL A 66 5.19 -8.41 -17.45
C VAL A 66 4.21 -8.19 -18.59
N ALA A 67 4.31 -7.07 -19.31
CA ALA A 67 3.40 -6.78 -20.41
C ALA A 67 3.56 -7.76 -21.59
N ALA A 68 4.78 -8.23 -21.87
CA ALA A 68 4.99 -9.28 -22.86
C ALA A 68 4.23 -10.57 -22.49
N ALA A 69 4.25 -10.98 -21.22
CA ALA A 69 3.49 -12.14 -20.75
C ALA A 69 1.98 -11.92 -20.81
N LEU A 70 1.50 -10.72 -20.42
CA LEU A 70 0.09 -10.36 -20.53
C LEU A 70 -0.39 -10.36 -21.98
N ALA A 71 0.40 -9.83 -22.91
CA ALA A 71 0.10 -9.81 -24.33
C ALA A 71 0.05 -11.23 -24.92
N ALA A 72 1.04 -12.08 -24.63
CA ALA A 72 1.07 -13.47 -25.08
C ALA A 72 -0.16 -14.27 -24.57
N ALA A 73 -0.54 -14.05 -23.32
CA ALA A 73 -1.75 -14.65 -22.74
C ALA A 73 -3.03 -14.13 -23.42
N SER A 74 -3.10 -12.83 -23.72
CA SER A 74 -4.25 -12.23 -24.40
C SER A 74 -4.38 -12.62 -25.88
N GLU A 75 -3.27 -12.84 -26.59
CA GLU A 75 -3.29 -13.31 -27.99
C GLU A 75 -3.92 -14.71 -28.12
N THR A 76 -3.73 -15.55 -27.10
CA THR A 76 -4.14 -16.96 -27.12
C THR A 76 -5.33 -17.27 -26.19
N ASN A 77 -5.73 -16.30 -25.36
CA ASN A 77 -6.61 -16.49 -24.20
C ASN A 77 -6.15 -17.63 -23.26
N ASP A 78 -4.83 -17.84 -23.16
CA ASP A 78 -4.23 -18.91 -22.37
C ASP A 78 -3.56 -18.35 -21.11
N ALA A 79 -4.15 -18.64 -19.94
CA ALA A 79 -3.62 -18.22 -18.65
C ALA A 79 -2.27 -18.89 -18.31
N ALA A 80 -1.91 -20.01 -18.95
CA ALA A 80 -0.60 -20.62 -18.73
C ALA A 80 0.56 -19.71 -19.17
N GLN A 81 0.33 -18.80 -20.14
CA GLN A 81 1.34 -17.82 -20.58
C GLN A 81 1.68 -16.77 -19.51
N LEU A 82 0.90 -16.71 -18.41
CA LEU A 82 1.13 -15.80 -17.28
C LEU A 82 2.14 -16.34 -16.27
N GLU A 83 2.45 -17.64 -16.34
CA GLU A 83 3.33 -18.31 -15.40
C GLU A 83 4.69 -17.62 -15.33
N GLY A 84 5.20 -17.42 -14.11
CA GLY A 84 6.48 -16.76 -13.89
C GLY A 84 6.44 -15.23 -13.95
N ARG A 85 5.38 -14.59 -14.46
CA ARG A 85 5.30 -13.11 -14.55
C ARG A 85 4.07 -12.49 -13.88
N VAL A 86 3.03 -13.26 -13.57
CA VAL A 86 1.84 -12.78 -12.85
C VAL A 86 1.50 -13.74 -11.74
N THR A 87 1.18 -13.22 -10.56
CA THR A 87 0.90 -13.99 -9.34
C THR A 87 -0.28 -13.38 -8.57
N GLY A 88 -0.65 -13.98 -7.44
CA GLY A 88 -1.59 -13.43 -6.48
C GLY A 88 -2.95 -13.02 -7.09
N PRO A 89 -3.56 -11.91 -6.62
CA PRO A 89 -4.86 -11.44 -7.14
C PRO A 89 -4.80 -11.04 -8.62
N ALA A 90 -3.67 -10.54 -9.12
CA ALA A 90 -3.52 -10.21 -10.54
C ALA A 90 -3.71 -11.44 -11.44
N LEU A 91 -3.16 -12.60 -11.03
CA LEU A 91 -3.30 -13.85 -11.77
C LEU A 91 -4.77 -14.29 -11.80
N ALA A 92 -5.48 -14.23 -10.67
CA ALA A 92 -6.89 -14.60 -10.58
C ALA A 92 -7.76 -13.69 -11.46
N ILE A 93 -7.55 -12.38 -11.40
CA ILE A 93 -8.28 -11.40 -12.22
C ILE A 93 -8.00 -11.63 -13.71
N ARG A 94 -6.73 -11.73 -14.12
CA ARG A 94 -6.37 -11.90 -15.53
C ARG A 94 -6.89 -13.23 -16.07
N THR A 95 -6.81 -14.31 -15.30
CA THR A 95 -7.37 -15.61 -15.69
C THR A 95 -8.86 -15.53 -15.99
N SER A 96 -9.64 -14.86 -15.13
CA SER A 96 -11.06 -14.63 -15.39
C SER A 96 -11.29 -13.80 -16.66
N GLN A 97 -10.54 -12.71 -16.85
CA GLN A 97 -10.66 -11.87 -18.03
C GLN A 97 -10.36 -12.60 -19.34
N LEU A 98 -9.35 -13.48 -19.35
CA LEU A 98 -9.03 -14.31 -20.52
C LEU A 98 -10.13 -15.35 -20.79
N ALA A 99 -10.71 -15.96 -19.74
CA ALA A 99 -11.84 -16.87 -19.89
C ALA A 99 -13.08 -16.15 -20.46
N VAL A 100 -13.38 -14.96 -19.97
CA VAL A 100 -14.44 -14.09 -20.49
C VAL A 100 -14.17 -13.72 -21.96
N ALA A 101 -12.93 -13.35 -22.28
CA ALA A 101 -12.56 -12.99 -23.65
C ALA A 101 -12.69 -14.17 -24.63
N ALA A 102 -12.26 -15.36 -24.21
CA ALA A 102 -12.42 -16.60 -24.98
C ALA A 102 -13.90 -16.92 -25.22
N ALA A 103 -14.74 -16.85 -24.18
CA ALA A 103 -16.17 -17.13 -24.28
C ALA A 103 -16.91 -16.13 -25.18
N ARG A 104 -16.46 -14.87 -25.21
CA ARG A 104 -17.05 -13.80 -26.03
C ARG A 104 -16.47 -13.72 -27.44
N GLY A 105 -15.28 -14.27 -27.68
CA GLY A 105 -14.49 -13.99 -28.88
C GLY A 105 -14.06 -12.51 -28.99
N SER A 106 -13.93 -11.81 -27.85
CA SER A 106 -13.65 -10.37 -27.78
C SER A 106 -12.84 -10.03 -26.53
N ALA A 107 -11.76 -9.27 -26.71
CA ALA A 107 -10.87 -8.85 -25.62
C ALA A 107 -11.24 -7.47 -25.02
N ASP A 108 -12.37 -6.89 -25.40
CA ASP A 108 -12.85 -5.56 -24.94
C ASP A 108 -13.01 -5.43 -23.42
N LEU A 109 -13.19 -6.55 -22.72
CA LEU A 109 -13.32 -6.62 -21.26
C LEU A 109 -12.02 -7.01 -20.53
N VAL A 110 -10.92 -7.22 -21.26
CA VAL A 110 -9.60 -7.40 -20.66
C VAL A 110 -9.06 -6.04 -20.24
N THR A 111 -8.60 -5.91 -18.99
CA THR A 111 -8.05 -4.64 -18.51
C THR A 111 -6.75 -4.30 -19.23
N GLU A 112 -6.73 -3.15 -19.89
CA GLU A 112 -5.51 -2.52 -20.38
C GLU A 112 -4.64 -2.05 -19.21
N LEU A 113 -3.37 -2.48 -19.22
CA LEU A 113 -2.33 -2.12 -18.27
C LEU A 113 -1.16 -1.49 -19.04
N PRO A 114 -1.07 -0.15 -19.11
CA PRO A 114 0.04 0.50 -19.79
C PRO A 114 1.38 0.21 -19.09
N THR A 115 2.45 0.02 -19.86
CA THR A 115 3.81 -0.20 -19.34
C THR A 115 4.54 1.09 -19.04
N GLU A 116 4.21 2.17 -19.75
CA GLU A 116 4.79 3.47 -19.49
C GLU A 116 4.33 3.97 -18.11
N ALA A 117 5.29 4.12 -17.20
CA ALA A 117 5.05 4.63 -15.86
C ALA A 117 5.36 6.12 -15.80
N GLN A 118 4.43 6.91 -15.27
CA GLN A 118 4.68 8.31 -14.93
C GLN A 118 5.37 8.47 -13.56
N GLN A 119 5.32 7.43 -12.74
CA GLN A 119 5.99 7.38 -11.44
C GLN A 119 6.28 5.92 -11.08
N VAL A 120 7.49 5.67 -10.57
CA VAL A 120 7.88 4.39 -9.97
C VAL A 120 8.29 4.61 -8.52
N VAL A 121 8.03 3.62 -7.67
CA VAL A 121 8.41 3.61 -6.26
C VAL A 121 9.19 2.33 -6.03
N ILE A 122 10.48 2.51 -5.79
CA ILE A 122 11.45 1.40 -5.70
C ILE A 122 11.79 1.18 -4.22
N PRO A 123 11.71 -0.07 -3.72
CA PRO A 123 11.98 -0.35 -2.32
C PRO A 123 13.47 -0.27 -2.01
N THR A 124 13.77 -0.01 -0.74
CA THR A 124 15.13 -0.05 -0.18
C THR A 124 15.36 -1.31 0.67
N THR A 125 14.35 -2.19 0.84
CA THR A 125 14.55 -3.43 1.60
C THR A 125 15.57 -4.36 0.94
N GLN A 126 16.53 -4.81 1.75
CA GLN A 126 17.53 -5.76 1.29
C GLN A 126 17.06 -7.22 1.42
N THR A 127 15.93 -7.47 2.10
CA THR A 127 15.32 -8.79 2.30
C THR A 127 14.21 -9.08 1.30
N TRP A 128 13.77 -10.34 1.23
CA TRP A 128 12.67 -10.77 0.38
C TRP A 128 11.41 -11.06 1.21
N PRO A 129 10.20 -10.89 0.64
CA PRO A 129 9.93 -10.39 -0.71
C PRO A 129 10.24 -8.88 -0.86
N ARG A 130 10.56 -8.45 -2.09
CA ARG A 130 10.75 -7.04 -2.46
C ARG A 130 9.57 -6.56 -3.28
N THR A 131 9.03 -5.39 -2.95
CA THR A 131 7.86 -4.85 -3.66
C THR A 131 8.13 -3.49 -4.28
N SER A 132 7.99 -3.37 -5.59
CA SER A 132 7.95 -2.06 -6.27
C SER A 132 6.54 -1.71 -6.72
N PHE A 133 6.31 -0.42 -6.92
CA PHE A 133 5.03 0.12 -7.36
C PHE A 133 5.24 1.00 -8.58
N ALA A 134 4.32 0.93 -9.54
CA ALA A 134 4.36 1.77 -10.72
C ALA A 134 2.98 2.39 -10.96
N VAL A 135 2.95 3.70 -11.12
CA VAL A 135 1.76 4.42 -11.60
C VAL A 135 1.92 4.62 -13.09
N SER A 136 1.00 4.04 -13.87
CA SER A 136 1.01 4.16 -15.32
C SER A 136 0.70 5.59 -15.77
N VAL A 137 1.05 5.93 -17.00
CA VAL A 137 0.36 7.02 -17.71
C VAL A 137 -1.13 6.69 -17.90
N GLN A 138 -1.91 7.66 -18.35
CA GLN A 138 -3.30 7.40 -18.70
C GLN A 138 -3.38 6.35 -19.83
N PRO A 139 -4.17 5.26 -19.67
CA PRO A 139 -4.41 4.30 -20.75
C PRO A 139 -5.04 4.94 -22.00
N GLU A 140 -4.88 4.29 -23.16
CA GLU A 140 -5.36 4.82 -24.44
C GLU A 140 -6.89 4.98 -24.48
N ASN A 141 -7.60 4.12 -23.75
CA ASN A 141 -9.06 4.17 -23.59
C ASN A 141 -9.56 5.30 -22.67
N LEU A 142 -8.68 6.22 -22.26
CA LEU A 142 -8.96 7.39 -21.41
C LEU A 142 -9.47 7.07 -19.99
N GLN A 143 -9.36 5.80 -19.56
CA GLN A 143 -9.62 5.46 -18.16
C GLN A 143 -8.58 6.09 -17.24
N THR A 144 -8.79 5.99 -15.93
CA THR A 144 -7.82 6.48 -14.95
C THR A 144 -6.51 5.67 -15.01
N PRO A 145 -5.38 6.24 -14.57
CA PRO A 145 -4.12 5.49 -14.44
C PRO A 145 -4.25 4.21 -13.62
N ARG A 146 -3.32 3.29 -13.84
CA ARG A 146 -3.18 2.05 -13.06
C ARG A 146 -2.09 2.23 -12.02
N LEU A 147 -2.32 1.70 -10.82
CA LEU A 147 -1.24 1.41 -9.88
C LEU A 147 -0.97 -0.09 -9.97
N SER A 148 0.23 -0.45 -10.40
CA SER A 148 0.73 -1.83 -10.44
C SER A 148 1.60 -2.10 -9.23
N VAL A 149 1.49 -3.31 -8.68
CA VAL A 149 2.32 -3.81 -7.58
C VAL A 149 3.12 -5.00 -8.09
N LEU A 150 4.43 -4.88 -8.07
CA LEU A 150 5.36 -5.86 -8.58
C LEU A 150 6.12 -6.47 -7.40
N GLU A 151 6.19 -7.79 -7.35
CA GLU A 151 6.86 -8.51 -6.28
C GLU A 151 7.96 -9.41 -6.83
N GLN A 152 9.10 -9.40 -6.14
CA GLN A 152 10.12 -10.43 -6.26
C GLN A 152 10.17 -11.22 -4.96
N ASP A 153 9.79 -12.50 -5.02
CA ASP A 153 9.75 -13.39 -3.85
C ASP A 153 11.14 -13.92 -3.44
N THR A 154 12.08 -14.06 -4.38
CA THR A 154 13.44 -14.55 -4.09
C THR A 154 14.50 -13.83 -4.90
N ALA A 155 15.74 -13.85 -4.41
CA ALA A 155 16.89 -13.18 -5.03
C ALA A 155 17.15 -13.52 -6.51
N ARG A 156 16.70 -14.70 -6.95
CA ARG A 156 16.86 -15.19 -8.33
C ARG A 156 15.52 -15.33 -9.05
N GLY A 157 14.42 -15.03 -8.36
CA GLY A 157 13.10 -15.00 -8.95
C GLY A 157 12.96 -13.76 -9.83
N ASP A 158 12.15 -13.89 -10.86
CA ASP A 158 11.67 -12.76 -11.62
C ASP A 158 10.72 -11.90 -10.77
N TYR A 159 10.69 -10.60 -11.03
CA TYR A 159 9.59 -9.76 -10.57
C TYR A 159 8.30 -10.18 -11.30
N GLN A 160 7.22 -10.26 -10.53
CA GLN A 160 5.90 -10.68 -10.98
C GLN A 160 4.88 -9.60 -10.65
N LEU A 161 3.91 -9.38 -11.52
CA LEU A 161 2.75 -8.57 -11.20
C LEU A 161 1.89 -9.30 -10.16
N TRP A 162 1.86 -8.77 -8.95
CA TRP A 162 1.06 -9.31 -7.85
C TRP A 162 -0.37 -8.78 -7.86
N ALA A 163 -0.53 -7.47 -8.07
CA ALA A 163 -1.84 -6.82 -8.16
C ALA A 163 -1.80 -5.59 -9.05
N TRP A 164 -2.98 -5.11 -9.45
CA TRP A 164 -3.15 -3.76 -9.93
C TRP A 164 -4.48 -3.19 -9.43
N VAL A 165 -4.59 -1.87 -9.42
CA VAL A 165 -5.85 -1.15 -9.22
C VAL A 165 -6.01 -0.05 -10.26
N ARG A 166 -7.25 0.35 -10.53
CA ARG A 166 -7.54 1.61 -11.22
C ARG A 166 -7.57 2.71 -10.17
N LEU A 167 -6.81 3.78 -10.39
CA LEU A 167 -6.88 4.94 -9.52
C LEU A 167 -8.28 5.57 -9.59
N LEU A 168 -8.77 6.09 -8.47
CA LEU A 168 -10.07 6.75 -8.46
C LEU A 168 -10.01 8.08 -9.25
N PRO A 169 -11.09 8.47 -9.95
CA PRO A 169 -11.11 9.73 -10.68
C PRO A 169 -10.83 10.93 -9.78
N GLY A 170 -9.87 11.77 -10.17
CA GLY A 170 -9.51 12.98 -9.43
C GLY A 170 -8.76 12.74 -8.12
N VAL A 171 -8.36 11.50 -7.82
CA VAL A 171 -7.60 11.22 -6.61
C VAL A 171 -6.21 11.82 -6.66
N THR A 172 -5.73 12.30 -5.51
CA THR A 172 -4.36 12.75 -5.34
C THR A 172 -3.55 11.62 -4.74
N MET A 173 -2.58 11.11 -5.51
CA MET A 173 -1.61 10.14 -5.01
C MET A 173 -0.72 10.81 -3.96
N PRO A 174 -0.33 10.09 -2.89
CA PRO A 174 0.66 10.60 -1.97
C PRO A 174 2.00 10.79 -2.67
N SER A 175 2.86 11.64 -2.10
CA SER A 175 4.23 11.81 -2.60
C SER A 175 5.13 10.68 -2.10
N PHE A 176 6.07 10.25 -2.92
CA PHE A 176 7.07 9.24 -2.58
C PHE A 176 8.48 9.84 -2.63
N ALA A 177 9.46 9.13 -2.10
CA ALA A 177 10.85 9.48 -2.32
C ALA A 177 11.19 9.43 -3.81
N ASP A 178 12.22 10.18 -4.21
CA ASP A 178 12.77 10.06 -5.56
C ASP A 178 13.22 8.61 -5.81
N PRO A 179 12.97 8.00 -7.00
CA PRO A 179 13.35 6.62 -7.27
C PRO A 179 14.84 6.32 -7.05
N SER A 180 15.72 7.31 -7.22
CA SER A 180 17.16 7.17 -6.96
C SER A 180 17.53 7.10 -5.47
N ILE A 181 16.61 7.52 -4.59
CA ILE A 181 16.72 7.41 -3.13
C ILE A 181 15.96 6.16 -2.65
N GLY A 182 14.79 5.89 -3.24
CA GLY A 182 13.94 4.76 -2.92
C GLY A 182 13.07 5.01 -1.68
N SER A 183 12.02 4.21 -1.56
CA SER A 183 11.11 4.25 -0.41
C SER A 183 11.35 3.06 0.51
N GLU A 184 11.10 3.27 1.80
CA GLU A 184 11.09 2.19 2.79
C GLU A 184 9.87 1.28 2.58
N ASP A 185 10.08 -0.04 2.61
CA ASP A 185 9.01 -1.02 2.68
C ASP A 185 8.32 -0.96 4.05
N VAL A 186 7.00 -1.02 4.07
CA VAL A 186 6.21 -0.91 5.29
C VAL A 186 5.67 -2.29 5.68
N ALA A 187 5.95 -2.71 6.91
CA ALA A 187 5.51 -4.00 7.40
C ALA A 187 3.97 -4.05 7.60
N PRO A 188 3.32 -5.22 7.40
CA PRO A 188 1.87 -5.35 7.58
C PRO A 188 1.33 -4.94 8.95
N ASP A 189 2.15 -4.97 10.00
CA ASP A 189 1.85 -4.64 11.39
C ASP A 189 2.48 -3.32 11.86
N ASP A 190 2.97 -2.48 10.95
CA ASP A 190 3.62 -1.21 11.29
C ASP A 190 2.70 -0.27 12.07
N SER A 191 3.04 -0.04 13.33
CA SER A 191 2.31 0.82 14.26
C SER A 191 2.71 2.29 14.22
N SER A 192 3.61 2.68 13.30
CA SER A 192 3.97 4.09 13.07
C SER A 192 2.90 4.86 12.28
N LEU A 193 1.89 4.15 11.77
CA LEU A 193 0.78 4.68 10.99
C LEU A 193 -0.46 4.90 11.87
N LEU A 194 -1.44 5.63 11.34
CA LEU A 194 -2.72 5.89 12.02
C LEU A 194 -3.44 4.58 12.40
N VAL A 195 -3.37 3.58 11.52
CA VAL A 195 -3.74 2.18 11.75
C VAL A 195 -2.72 1.30 11.03
N THR A 196 -2.54 0.04 11.46
CA THR A 196 -1.61 -0.85 10.75
C THR A 196 -2.08 -1.12 9.32
N PRO A 197 -1.19 -1.42 8.36
CA PRO A 197 -1.58 -1.73 7.00
C PRO A 197 -2.61 -2.88 6.89
N THR A 198 -2.44 -3.93 7.70
CA THR A 198 -3.40 -5.05 7.76
C THR A 198 -4.77 -4.59 8.26
N ASP A 199 -4.79 -3.80 9.35
CA ASP A 199 -6.03 -3.28 9.91
C ASP A 199 -6.71 -2.28 8.97
N ALA A 200 -5.96 -1.50 8.19
CA ALA A 200 -6.54 -0.56 7.22
C ALA A 200 -7.44 -1.28 6.20
N VAL A 201 -6.96 -2.40 5.66
CA VAL A 201 -7.71 -3.21 4.68
C VAL A 201 -8.90 -3.92 5.36
N ALA A 202 -8.71 -4.45 6.57
CA ALA A 202 -9.78 -5.09 7.33
C ALA A 202 -10.90 -4.11 7.72
N GLN A 203 -10.53 -2.91 8.19
CA GLN A 203 -11.46 -1.84 8.52
C GLN A 203 -12.19 -1.33 7.28
N TYR A 204 -11.51 -1.20 6.13
CA TYR A 204 -12.19 -0.81 4.89
C TYR A 204 -13.22 -1.85 4.46
N ALA A 205 -12.90 -3.15 4.54
CA ALA A 205 -13.87 -4.21 4.25
C ALA A 205 -15.09 -4.16 5.19
N ASP A 206 -14.91 -3.83 6.47
CA ASP A 206 -16.03 -3.59 7.41
C ASP A 206 -16.89 -2.39 6.96
N VAL A 207 -16.27 -1.29 6.52
CA VAL A 207 -16.98 -0.15 5.94
C VAL A 207 -17.72 -0.53 4.65
N LEU A 208 -17.15 -1.37 3.78
CA LEU A 208 -17.83 -1.87 2.59
C LEU A 208 -19.08 -2.69 2.94
N ASN A 209 -19.01 -3.50 4.01
CA ASN A 209 -20.09 -4.37 4.44
C ASN A 209 -21.21 -3.65 5.21
N LEU A 210 -20.85 -2.67 6.05
CA LEU A 210 -21.80 -2.02 6.98
C LEU A 210 -22.14 -0.57 6.61
N GLY A 211 -21.43 0.01 5.63
CA GLY A 211 -21.60 1.39 5.23
C GLY A 211 -21.42 2.36 6.40
N THR A 212 -22.37 3.29 6.57
CA THR A 212 -22.37 4.25 7.68
C THR A 212 -22.63 3.60 9.05
N GLY A 213 -23.06 2.33 9.09
CA GLY A 213 -23.18 1.54 10.32
C GLY A 213 -21.86 0.99 10.84
N SER A 214 -20.78 1.04 10.04
CA SER A 214 -19.45 0.63 10.48
C SER A 214 -18.90 1.57 11.55
N GLY A 215 -18.28 1.02 12.59
CA GLY A 215 -17.54 1.79 13.59
C GLY A 215 -16.33 2.53 13.02
N PHE A 216 -15.85 2.12 11.83
CA PHE A 216 -14.68 2.68 11.16
C PHE A 216 -15.04 3.70 10.07
N ALA A 217 -16.33 3.89 9.74
CA ALA A 217 -16.75 4.78 8.65
C ALA A 217 -16.21 6.22 8.81
N GLY A 218 -16.08 6.70 10.05
CA GLY A 218 -15.52 8.02 10.35
C GLY A 218 -14.04 8.19 9.98
N SER A 219 -13.28 7.09 9.91
CA SER A 219 -11.84 7.06 9.65
C SER A 219 -11.47 7.16 8.17
N PHE A 220 -12.43 7.00 7.26
CA PHE A 220 -12.21 7.04 5.81
C PHE A 220 -12.79 8.30 5.16
N GLU A 221 -12.10 8.83 4.14
CA GLU A 221 -12.69 9.79 3.21
C GLU A 221 -13.75 9.12 2.33
N GLU A 222 -14.77 9.88 1.91
CA GLU A 222 -15.73 9.40 0.89
C GLU A 222 -15.03 9.02 -0.41
N ASP A 223 -15.49 7.94 -1.03
CA ASP A 223 -14.88 7.43 -2.26
C ASP A 223 -15.93 6.97 -3.28
N SER A 224 -15.54 6.99 -4.55
CA SER A 224 -16.45 6.63 -5.64
C SER A 224 -16.76 5.13 -5.69
N PHE A 225 -15.92 4.26 -5.11
CA PHE A 225 -16.16 2.82 -5.11
C PHE A 225 -17.35 2.47 -4.20
N ARG A 226 -17.37 2.98 -2.96
CA ARG A 226 -18.52 2.86 -2.06
C ARG A 226 -19.80 3.43 -2.66
N THR A 227 -19.69 4.55 -3.38
CA THR A 227 -20.82 5.15 -4.11
C THR A 227 -21.36 4.21 -5.20
N LEU A 228 -20.48 3.58 -5.99
CA LEU A 228 -20.86 2.63 -7.04
C LEU A 228 -21.53 1.37 -6.44
N LEU A 229 -20.98 0.82 -5.37
CA LEU A 229 -21.54 -0.35 -4.69
C LEU A 229 -22.91 -0.06 -4.07
N ALA A 230 -23.08 1.10 -3.43
CA ALA A 230 -24.37 1.52 -2.88
C ALA A 230 -25.43 1.65 -3.98
N LYS A 231 -25.06 2.23 -5.13
CA LYS A 231 -25.94 2.30 -6.29
C LYS A 231 -26.30 0.91 -6.82
N ARG A 232 -25.32 0.01 -6.96
CA ARG A 232 -25.55 -1.38 -7.40
C ARG A 232 -26.51 -2.12 -6.47
N ALA A 233 -26.32 -1.98 -5.16
CA ALA A 233 -27.22 -2.55 -4.15
C ALA A 233 -28.64 -2.01 -4.24
N GLN A 234 -28.79 -0.70 -4.45
CA GLN A 234 -30.09 -0.05 -4.61
C GLN A 234 -30.83 -0.52 -5.88
N ASP A 235 -30.11 -0.60 -7.01
CA ASP A 235 -30.66 -1.02 -8.30
C ASP A 235 -31.18 -2.47 -8.20
N TRP A 236 -30.39 -3.39 -7.64
CA TRP A 236 -30.81 -4.78 -7.44
C TRP A 236 -31.92 -4.95 -6.41
N THR A 237 -31.87 -4.24 -5.29
CA THR A 237 -32.95 -4.27 -4.28
C THR A 237 -34.28 -3.85 -4.92
N THR A 238 -34.26 -2.82 -5.76
CA THR A 238 -35.44 -2.33 -6.48
C THR A 238 -35.90 -3.36 -7.53
N ALA A 239 -34.98 -3.94 -8.29
CA ALA A 239 -35.30 -4.93 -9.33
C ALA A 239 -35.89 -6.22 -8.76
N LEU A 240 -35.47 -6.63 -7.55
CA LEU A 240 -35.92 -7.85 -6.89
C LEU A 240 -37.21 -7.67 -6.08
N GLN A 241 -37.58 -6.43 -5.74
CA GLN A 241 -38.77 -6.12 -4.94
C GLN A 241 -40.08 -6.75 -5.49
N PRO A 242 -40.36 -6.76 -6.80
CA PRO A 242 -41.59 -7.38 -7.34
C PRO A 242 -41.68 -8.89 -7.11
N ALA A 243 -40.54 -9.56 -6.92
CA ALA A 243 -40.43 -11.01 -6.73
C ALA A 243 -40.08 -11.39 -5.28
N ALA A 244 -40.39 -10.49 -4.33
CA ALA A 244 -40.05 -10.62 -2.90
C ALA A 244 -38.59 -11.03 -2.64
N GLY A 245 -37.69 -10.60 -3.52
CA GLY A 245 -36.30 -11.04 -3.53
C GLY A 245 -35.40 -10.27 -2.58
N ALA A 246 -34.19 -10.79 -2.42
CA ALA A 246 -33.15 -10.24 -1.55
C ALA A 246 -31.83 -10.07 -2.31
N TYR A 247 -31.12 -9.01 -1.96
CA TYR A 247 -29.78 -8.71 -2.43
C TYR A 247 -28.81 -8.69 -1.25
N SER A 248 -27.62 -9.25 -1.43
CA SER A 248 -26.51 -9.10 -0.49
C SER A 248 -25.18 -9.05 -1.22
N LEU A 249 -24.24 -8.25 -0.71
CA LEU A 249 -22.85 -8.24 -1.13
C LEU A 249 -21.98 -8.24 0.13
N THR A 250 -21.01 -9.14 0.20
CA THR A 250 -20.14 -9.28 1.37
C THR A 250 -18.68 -9.38 0.95
N PHE A 251 -17.85 -8.50 1.50
CA PHE A 251 -16.41 -8.44 1.32
C PHE A 251 -15.70 -9.16 2.47
N THR A 252 -14.70 -9.97 2.14
CA THR A 252 -13.88 -10.75 3.06
C THR A 252 -12.41 -10.53 2.74
N PRO A 253 -11.64 -9.83 3.59
CA PRO A 253 -10.17 -9.74 3.46
C PRO A 253 -9.54 -11.12 3.41
N ASN A 254 -8.45 -11.27 2.66
CA ASN A 254 -7.70 -12.53 2.64
C ASN A 254 -6.57 -12.49 3.68
N PRO A 255 -6.69 -13.20 4.83
CA PRO A 255 -5.65 -13.16 5.87
C PRO A 255 -4.37 -13.90 5.46
N ASP A 256 -4.45 -14.80 4.48
CA ASP A 256 -3.32 -15.59 3.99
C ASP A 256 -2.53 -14.87 2.88
N GLU A 257 -3.01 -13.70 2.44
CA GLU A 257 -2.36 -12.85 1.44
C GLU A 257 -1.99 -11.52 2.09
N PRO A 258 -0.73 -11.36 2.54
CA PRO A 258 -0.28 -10.14 3.22
C PRO A 258 -0.50 -8.90 2.36
N VAL A 259 -0.75 -7.75 3.00
CA VAL A 259 -0.78 -6.48 2.30
C VAL A 259 0.62 -6.12 1.79
N ARG A 260 0.69 -5.39 0.67
CA ARG A 260 1.91 -4.78 0.17
C ARG A 260 1.88 -3.30 0.47
N ALA A 261 2.91 -2.77 1.14
CA ALA A 261 2.91 -1.39 1.58
C ALA A 261 4.27 -0.70 1.43
N VAL A 262 4.24 0.60 1.14
CA VAL A 262 5.44 1.42 0.93
C VAL A 262 5.28 2.81 1.54
N ARG A 263 6.37 3.33 2.11
CA ARG A 263 6.42 4.60 2.83
C ARG A 263 6.23 5.78 1.88
N THR A 264 5.38 6.71 2.28
CA THR A 264 5.18 8.01 1.60
C THR A 264 6.09 9.07 2.23
N ALA A 265 6.38 10.14 1.48
CA ALA A 265 7.32 11.18 1.87
C ALA A 265 6.92 11.97 3.14
N ASP A 266 5.63 11.96 3.48
CA ASP A 266 5.06 12.56 4.69
C ASP A 266 5.06 11.62 5.92
N GLY A 267 5.61 10.40 5.77
CA GLY A 267 5.68 9.40 6.83
C GLY A 267 4.47 8.46 6.90
N GLY A 268 3.45 8.65 6.07
CA GLY A 268 2.35 7.71 5.89
C GLY A 268 2.76 6.49 5.04
N ALA A 269 1.78 5.74 4.55
CA ALA A 269 2.03 4.62 3.64
C ALA A 269 0.96 4.51 2.55
N LEU A 270 1.38 4.07 1.37
CA LEU A 270 0.49 3.47 0.39
C LEU A 270 0.39 1.97 0.72
N VAL A 271 -0.82 1.47 0.96
CA VAL A 271 -1.12 0.09 1.33
C VAL A 271 -2.03 -0.52 0.27
N VAL A 272 -1.64 -1.64 -0.30
CA VAL A 272 -2.44 -2.41 -1.27
C VAL A 272 -2.79 -3.77 -0.67
N GLY A 273 -4.09 -4.08 -0.66
CA GLY A 273 -4.60 -5.35 -0.13
C GLY A 273 -5.61 -5.99 -1.06
N ALA A 274 -5.67 -7.31 -1.01
CA ALA A 274 -6.65 -8.11 -1.74
C ALA A 274 -7.77 -8.59 -0.79
N MET A 275 -8.97 -8.66 -1.33
CA MET A 275 -10.13 -9.28 -0.68
C MET A 275 -10.92 -10.08 -1.71
N THR A 276 -11.88 -10.85 -1.24
CA THR A 276 -12.90 -11.47 -2.09
C THR A 276 -14.24 -10.90 -1.73
N SER A 277 -15.17 -10.87 -2.68
CA SER A 277 -16.55 -10.59 -2.36
C SER A 277 -17.52 -11.56 -3.02
N GLN A 278 -18.63 -11.80 -2.33
CA GLN A 278 -19.73 -12.61 -2.84
C GLN A 278 -20.98 -11.75 -2.91
N GLU A 279 -21.46 -11.56 -4.13
CA GLU A 279 -22.77 -10.98 -4.42
C GLU A 279 -23.80 -12.09 -4.58
N SER A 280 -24.98 -11.91 -4.00
CA SER A 280 -26.09 -12.84 -4.09
C SER A 280 -27.38 -12.08 -4.38
N MET A 281 -28.06 -12.51 -5.43
CA MET A 281 -29.38 -12.05 -5.82
C MET A 281 -30.32 -13.26 -5.73
N THR A 282 -31.39 -13.14 -4.95
CA THR A 282 -32.38 -14.21 -4.76
C THR A 282 -33.76 -13.67 -5.01
N ALA A 283 -34.59 -14.40 -5.76
CA ALA A 283 -36.00 -14.11 -6.01
C ALA A 283 -36.87 -15.28 -5.53
N GLU A 284 -38.19 -15.07 -5.48
CA GLU A 284 -39.15 -16.12 -5.17
C GLU A 284 -39.08 -17.32 -6.14
N GLU A 285 -39.56 -18.47 -5.69
CA GLU A 285 -39.59 -19.69 -6.50
C GLU A 285 -40.41 -19.48 -7.78
N GLY A 286 -39.85 -19.87 -8.92
CA GLY A 286 -40.45 -19.67 -10.25
C GLY A 286 -40.08 -18.36 -10.93
N ALA A 287 -39.46 -17.41 -10.23
CA ALA A 287 -38.83 -16.24 -10.84
C ALA A 287 -37.44 -16.59 -11.41
N GLN A 288 -36.89 -15.69 -12.22
CA GLN A 288 -35.56 -15.84 -12.81
C GLN A 288 -34.71 -14.59 -12.55
N VAL A 289 -33.46 -14.82 -12.16
CA VAL A 289 -32.43 -13.79 -12.01
C VAL A 289 -31.34 -14.04 -13.05
N PRO A 290 -31.45 -13.45 -14.25
CA PRO A 290 -30.45 -13.63 -15.29
C PRO A 290 -29.17 -12.83 -14.97
N PRO A 291 -28.01 -13.25 -15.51
CA PRO A 291 -26.77 -12.47 -15.44
C PRO A 291 -26.93 -11.09 -16.12
N ASP A 292 -26.51 -10.03 -15.43
CA ASP A 292 -26.75 -8.63 -15.80
C ASP A 292 -25.63 -8.01 -16.65
N THR A 293 -24.37 -8.35 -16.36
CA THR A 293 -23.22 -7.83 -17.10
C THR A 293 -22.67 -8.83 -18.11
N GLU A 294 -21.96 -8.32 -19.10
CA GLU A 294 -21.31 -9.11 -20.14
C GLU A 294 -20.26 -10.10 -19.60
N SER A 295 -19.49 -9.71 -18.57
CA SER A 295 -18.56 -10.62 -17.89
C SER A 295 -19.30 -11.71 -17.13
N ILE A 296 -20.35 -11.36 -16.38
CA ILE A 296 -21.14 -12.33 -15.62
C ILE A 296 -21.85 -13.29 -16.58
N LYS A 297 -22.39 -12.81 -17.71
CA LYS A 297 -22.98 -13.68 -18.77
C LYS A 297 -21.97 -14.66 -19.33
N ALA A 298 -20.76 -14.20 -19.65
CA ALA A 298 -19.71 -15.07 -20.17
C ALA A 298 -19.28 -16.15 -19.17
N LEU A 299 -19.13 -15.78 -17.88
CA LEU A 299 -18.81 -16.72 -16.81
C LEU A 299 -19.97 -17.66 -16.46
N TYR A 300 -21.21 -17.19 -16.58
CA TYR A 300 -22.43 -17.98 -16.37
C TYR A 300 -22.61 -19.06 -17.44
N GLY A 301 -22.19 -18.78 -18.67
CA GLY A 301 -22.28 -19.71 -19.78
C GLY A 301 -23.72 -19.94 -20.25
N GLY A 302 -23.99 -21.15 -20.78
CA GLY A 302 -25.27 -21.49 -21.42
C GLY A 302 -26.35 -22.06 -20.48
N ALA A 303 -26.17 -21.96 -19.16
CA ALA A 303 -27.15 -22.46 -18.20
C ALA A 303 -28.48 -21.68 -18.27
N ALA A 304 -29.57 -22.30 -17.85
CA ALA A 304 -30.86 -21.62 -17.72
C ALA A 304 -30.91 -20.85 -16.38
N PRO A 305 -31.30 -19.56 -16.39
CA PRO A 305 -31.46 -18.78 -15.16
C PRO A 305 -32.40 -19.45 -14.17
N THR A 306 -32.00 -19.46 -12.89
CA THR A 306 -32.85 -19.85 -11.76
C THR A 306 -33.22 -18.61 -10.96
N ASN A 307 -33.88 -18.78 -9.82
CA ASN A 307 -34.22 -17.69 -8.92
C ASN A 307 -33.04 -17.22 -8.05
N VAL A 308 -31.87 -17.87 -8.13
CA VAL A 308 -30.66 -17.47 -7.39
C VAL A 308 -29.50 -17.27 -8.34
N LEU A 309 -28.85 -16.12 -8.24
CA LEU A 309 -27.58 -15.82 -8.90
C LEU A 309 -26.57 -15.42 -7.84
N LYS A 310 -25.40 -16.06 -7.86
CA LYS A 310 -24.25 -15.72 -7.02
C LYS A 310 -23.06 -15.37 -7.91
N VAL A 311 -22.39 -14.28 -7.59
CA VAL A 311 -21.19 -13.83 -8.31
C VAL A 311 -20.07 -13.68 -7.29
N GLY A 312 -18.96 -14.37 -7.52
CA GLY A 312 -17.74 -14.22 -6.75
C GLY A 312 -16.80 -13.25 -7.46
N TYR A 313 -16.18 -12.37 -6.68
CA TYR A 313 -15.24 -11.37 -7.17
C TYR A 313 -13.88 -11.51 -6.47
N VAL A 314 -12.84 -11.13 -7.20
CA VAL A 314 -11.56 -10.73 -6.61
C VAL A 314 -11.52 -9.21 -6.61
N ASP A 315 -11.16 -8.68 -5.45
CA ASP A 315 -11.14 -7.25 -5.16
C ASP A 315 -9.74 -6.86 -4.72
N VAL A 316 -9.25 -5.73 -5.22
CA VAL A 316 -7.99 -5.13 -4.77
C VAL A 316 -8.26 -3.68 -4.42
N VAL A 317 -7.76 -3.22 -3.28
CA VAL A 317 -7.88 -1.83 -2.85
C VAL A 317 -6.50 -1.27 -2.56
N ALA A 318 -6.29 -0.01 -2.94
CA ALA A 318 -5.13 0.78 -2.57
C ALA A 318 -5.58 1.92 -1.66
N LEU A 319 -4.95 2.02 -0.50
CA LEU A 319 -5.26 2.95 0.58
C LEU A 319 -4.03 3.80 0.86
N TYR A 320 -4.20 5.12 0.98
CA TYR A 320 -3.24 5.95 1.68
C TYR A 320 -3.60 5.96 3.17
N VAL A 321 -2.66 5.52 4.01
CA VAL A 321 -2.77 5.50 5.47
C VAL A 321 -1.83 6.58 6.04
N PRO A 322 -2.37 7.63 6.70
CA PRO A 322 -1.55 8.68 7.29
C PRO A 322 -0.60 8.19 8.39
N PRO A 323 0.45 8.93 8.75
CA PRO A 323 1.28 8.62 9.91
C PRO A 323 0.49 8.72 11.22
N ALA A 324 0.96 8.02 12.25
CA ALA A 324 0.37 8.08 13.58
C ALA A 324 0.32 9.52 14.11
N GLY A 325 -0.81 9.89 14.71
CA GLY A 325 -1.04 11.25 15.22
C GLY A 325 -1.48 12.27 14.17
N SER A 326 -1.63 11.88 12.89
CA SER A 326 -2.28 12.71 11.88
C SER A 326 -3.77 12.91 12.17
N GLU A 327 -4.30 14.08 11.82
CA GLU A 327 -5.75 14.37 11.81
C GLU A 327 -6.41 13.99 10.47
N GLU A 328 -5.61 13.60 9.47
CA GLU A 328 -6.11 13.14 8.18
C GLU A 328 -6.83 11.79 8.29
N LYS A 329 -7.77 11.56 7.37
CA LYS A 329 -8.46 10.29 7.23
C LYS A 329 -7.71 9.38 6.26
N ILE A 330 -7.98 8.08 6.36
CA ILE A 330 -7.54 7.10 5.36
C ILE A 330 -8.24 7.41 4.04
N ARG A 331 -7.49 7.44 2.94
CA ARG A 331 -8.03 7.71 1.60
C ARG A 331 -7.93 6.48 0.73
N VAL A 332 -9.02 6.12 0.08
CA VAL A 332 -9.01 5.11 -0.98
C VAL A 332 -8.46 5.76 -2.24
N VAL A 333 -7.31 5.29 -2.73
CA VAL A 333 -6.66 5.86 -3.92
C VAL A 333 -6.96 5.07 -5.18
N GLY A 334 -7.32 3.80 -5.05
CA GLY A 334 -7.72 2.99 -6.20
C GLY A 334 -8.37 1.70 -5.78
N ASN A 335 -9.09 1.10 -6.72
CA ASN A 335 -9.67 -0.22 -6.54
C ASN A 335 -9.70 -1.00 -7.87
N GLU A 336 -9.89 -2.30 -7.77
CA GLU A 336 -10.32 -3.17 -8.85
C GLU A 336 -11.34 -4.17 -8.28
N HIS A 337 -12.40 -4.44 -9.02
CA HIS A 337 -13.51 -5.32 -8.63
C HIS A 337 -13.90 -6.15 -9.85
N VAL A 338 -13.47 -7.42 -9.90
CA VAL A 338 -13.63 -8.26 -11.10
C VAL A 338 -14.29 -9.58 -10.74
N ALA A 339 -15.38 -9.89 -11.45
CA ALA A 339 -16.06 -11.18 -11.34
C ALA A 339 -15.11 -12.30 -11.78
N THR A 340 -14.98 -13.32 -10.94
CA THR A 340 -14.10 -14.49 -11.17
C THR A 340 -14.87 -15.80 -11.15
N SER A 341 -16.10 -15.80 -10.62
CA SER A 341 -16.97 -16.97 -10.64
C SER A 341 -18.43 -16.57 -10.66
N VAL A 342 -19.28 -17.44 -11.23
CA VAL A 342 -20.73 -17.29 -11.20
C VAL A 342 -21.33 -18.67 -10.90
N ALA A 343 -22.32 -18.69 -10.02
CA ALA A 343 -23.09 -19.89 -9.69
C ALA A 343 -24.58 -19.56 -9.63
N ASN A 344 -25.42 -20.54 -9.94
CA ASN A 344 -26.85 -20.51 -9.68
C ASN A 344 -27.27 -21.70 -8.82
N SER A 345 -28.45 -21.58 -8.21
CA SER A 345 -29.12 -22.67 -7.48
C SER A 345 -30.61 -22.60 -7.68
#